data_AF-A0A3P1WSU1-F1
#
_entry.id   AF-A0A3P1WSU1-F1
#
_cell.length_a   1.000
_cell.length_b   1.000
_cell.length_c   1.000
_cell.angle_alpha   90.00
_cell.angle_beta   90.00
_cell.angle_gamma   90.00
#
_symmetry.space_group_name_H-M   'P 1'
#
loop_
_entity.id
_entity.type
_entity.pdbx_description
1 polymer ?
#
loop_
_entity_poly.entity_id
_entity_poly.type
_entity_poly.pdbx_seq_one_letter_code
_entity_poly.pdbx_strand_id
1 'polypeptide(L)'
;EDKIMSGTVLVNGANLPTTTFPSQGFTGAYYQLNNDNFAPGKTAADYEFSSSGSWVDVDATGKVTFKNVGSKWERITATPKTGGPSYIYEIRVKSWWVNAGDAFMIYSLAENFCS
;
A
#
# COMPACT_ATOMS: atom_id res chain seq x y z
N GLU A 1 2.35 23.02 -0.91
CA GLU A 1 1.54 22.12 -1.74
C GLU A 1 2.00 20.70 -1.53
N ASP A 2 1.05 19.76 -1.59
CA ASP A 2 1.32 18.33 -1.50
C ASP A 2 2.07 17.84 -2.76
N LYS A 3 2.98 16.89 -2.60
CA LYS A 3 3.75 16.26 -3.68
C LYS A 3 3.32 14.82 -3.87
N ILE A 4 3.00 14.42 -5.10
CA ILE A 4 2.77 13.00 -5.40
C ILE A 4 4.09 12.24 -5.36
N MET A 5 4.12 11.12 -4.67
CA MET A 5 5.27 10.22 -4.63
C MET A 5 5.52 9.60 -6.01
N SER A 6 6.77 9.63 -6.47
CA SER A 6 7.18 9.13 -7.78
C SER A 6 8.41 8.21 -7.72
N GLY A 7 8.76 7.73 -6.52
CA GLY A 7 9.86 6.80 -6.32
C GLY A 7 9.39 5.35 -6.46
N THR A 8 9.84 4.50 -5.55
CA THR A 8 9.57 3.06 -5.61
C THR A 8 9.08 2.49 -4.29
N VAL A 9 8.48 1.30 -4.35
CA VAL A 9 8.21 0.46 -3.19
C VAL A 9 9.00 -0.83 -3.29
N LEU A 10 9.46 -1.35 -2.15
CA LEU A 10 10.05 -2.68 -2.05
C LEU A 10 8.97 -3.72 -1.76
N VAL A 11 8.87 -4.71 -2.63
CA VAL A 11 7.90 -5.82 -2.57
C VAL A 11 8.67 -7.12 -2.77
N ASN A 12 8.81 -7.92 -1.71
CA ASN A 12 9.51 -9.22 -1.76
C ASN A 12 10.86 -9.19 -2.49
N GLY A 13 11.66 -8.14 -2.26
CA GLY A 13 12.98 -7.97 -2.88
C GLY A 13 13.00 -7.23 -4.23
N ALA A 14 11.83 -6.91 -4.80
CA ALA A 14 11.72 -6.14 -6.05
C ALA A 14 11.29 -4.70 -5.79
N ASN A 15 11.85 -3.75 -6.55
CA ASN A 15 11.42 -2.35 -6.51
C ASN A 15 10.42 -2.09 -7.63
N LEU A 16 9.23 -1.60 -7.27
CA LEU A 16 8.14 -1.28 -8.22
C LEU A 16 7.77 0.21 -8.15
N PRO A 17 7.35 0.84 -9.25
CA PRO A 17 7.06 2.28 -9.25
C PRO A 17 5.81 2.61 -8.43
N THR A 18 5.94 3.58 -7.51
CA THR A 18 4.83 4.08 -6.68
C THR A 18 3.69 4.68 -7.52
N THR A 19 3.98 5.13 -8.75
CA THR A 19 2.98 5.70 -9.67
C THR A 19 2.02 4.67 -10.29
N THR A 20 2.37 3.39 -10.26
CA THR A 20 1.57 2.32 -10.89
C THR A 20 1.26 1.15 -9.96
N PHE A 21 2.03 0.99 -8.89
CA PHE A 21 1.85 -0.06 -7.90
C PHE A 21 1.04 0.44 -6.69
N PRO A 22 0.17 -0.39 -6.08
CA PRO A 22 -0.31 -1.69 -6.56
C PRO A 22 -1.53 -1.53 -7.48
N SER A 23 -1.67 -2.46 -8.44
CA SER A 23 -2.89 -2.62 -9.23
C SER A 23 -3.77 -3.77 -8.76
N GLN A 24 -3.27 -4.61 -7.85
CA GLN A 24 -3.92 -5.80 -7.30
C GLN A 24 -3.70 -5.82 -5.79
N GLY A 25 -4.65 -6.37 -5.03
CA GLY A 25 -4.53 -6.51 -3.58
C GLY A 25 -4.99 -7.88 -3.07
N PHE A 26 -4.55 -8.25 -1.87
CA PHE A 26 -5.11 -9.36 -1.09
C PHE A 26 -4.93 -9.05 0.40
N THR A 27 -5.76 -9.67 1.24
CA THR A 27 -5.64 -9.52 2.70
C THR A 27 -4.29 -10.03 3.21
N GLY A 28 -3.56 -9.20 3.94
CA GLY A 28 -2.22 -9.51 4.44
C GLY A 28 -1.09 -9.09 3.50
N ALA A 29 -1.38 -8.59 2.29
CA ALA A 29 -0.36 -8.03 1.41
C ALA A 29 0.33 -6.83 2.09
N TYR A 30 1.64 -6.75 1.95
CA TYR A 30 2.40 -5.61 2.45
C TYR A 30 3.57 -5.25 1.53
N TYR A 31 4.04 -4.02 1.66
CA TYR A 31 5.19 -3.49 0.94
C TYR A 31 5.76 -2.28 1.66
N GLN A 32 6.99 -1.91 1.31
CA GLN A 32 7.72 -0.84 1.98
C GLN A 32 7.91 0.35 1.05
N LEU A 33 7.56 1.57 1.49
CA LEU A 33 7.92 2.79 0.78
C LEU A 33 9.44 3.01 0.86
N ASN A 34 10.10 3.21 -0.28
CA ASN A 34 11.53 3.54 -0.33
C ASN A 34 11.76 5.05 -0.16
N ASN A 35 12.98 5.40 0.25
CA ASN A 35 13.37 6.79 0.56
C ASN A 35 13.37 7.72 -0.66
N ASP A 36 13.41 7.16 -1.88
CA ASP A 36 13.32 7.90 -3.15
C ASP A 36 11.95 8.54 -3.38
N ASN A 37 10.94 8.21 -2.57
CA ASN A 37 9.64 8.89 -2.56
C ASN A 37 9.65 10.22 -1.79
N PHE A 38 10.68 10.50 -1.00
CA PHE A 38 10.72 11.62 -0.08
C PHE A 38 11.67 12.74 -0.55
N ALA A 39 11.86 13.77 0.28
CA ALA A 39 12.85 14.79 0.00
C ALA A 39 14.28 14.18 -0.02
N PRO A 40 15.22 14.71 -0.83
CA PRO A 40 16.58 14.20 -0.87
C PRO A 40 17.23 14.13 0.52
N GLY A 41 17.84 12.99 0.83
CA GLY A 41 18.48 12.74 2.14
C GLY A 41 17.52 12.49 3.29
N LYS A 42 16.20 12.45 3.05
CA LYS A 42 15.19 12.08 4.05
C LYS A 42 14.82 10.60 3.97
N THR A 43 14.33 10.10 5.09
CA THR A 43 13.87 8.73 5.27
C THR A 43 12.45 8.72 5.81
N ALA A 44 11.79 7.55 5.84
CA ALA A 44 10.46 7.42 6.45
C ALA A 44 10.40 7.94 7.90
N ALA A 45 11.49 7.84 8.67
CA ALA A 45 11.55 8.33 10.05
C ALA A 45 11.37 9.85 10.19
N ASP A 46 11.61 10.62 9.12
CA ASP A 46 11.41 12.07 9.08
C ASP A 46 9.93 12.49 8.90
N TYR A 47 9.03 11.52 8.70
CA TYR A 47 7.63 11.76 8.38
C TYR A 47 6.68 11.12 9.39
N GLU A 48 5.48 11.68 9.50
CA GLU A 48 4.32 11.07 10.12
C GLU A 48 3.39 10.56 9.02
N PHE A 49 3.10 9.26 9.03
CA PHE A 49 2.24 8.63 8.06
C PHE A 49 0.79 8.58 8.54
N SER A 50 -0.14 8.71 7.60
CA SER A 50 -1.57 8.53 7.85
C SER A 50 -2.26 7.93 6.62
N SER A 51 -3.29 7.12 6.88
CA SER A 51 -4.28 6.63 5.92
C SER A 51 -5.68 6.80 6.53
N SER A 52 -6.71 6.95 5.69
CA SER A 52 -8.11 7.01 6.15
C SER A 52 -8.88 5.71 5.93
N GLY A 53 -8.41 4.86 5.02
CA GLY A 53 -9.06 3.61 4.66
C GLY A 53 -8.99 2.59 5.77
N SER A 54 -10.14 2.07 6.22
CA SER A 54 -10.19 0.99 7.21
C SER A 54 -9.45 -0.28 6.77
N TRP A 55 -9.27 -0.47 5.47
CA TRP A 55 -8.70 -1.64 4.82
C TRP A 55 -7.18 -1.58 4.61
N VAL A 56 -6.54 -0.42 4.81
CA VAL A 56 -5.10 -0.24 4.65
C VAL A 56 -4.51 0.52 5.82
N ASP A 57 -3.35 0.07 6.25
CA ASP A 57 -2.57 0.70 7.30
C ASP A 57 -1.17 1.07 6.80
N VAL A 58 -0.58 2.08 7.42
CA VAL A 58 0.82 2.46 7.19
C VAL A 58 1.47 2.76 8.53
N ASP A 59 2.57 2.06 8.82
CA ASP A 59 3.28 2.27 10.08
C ASP A 59 4.32 3.40 9.98
N ALA A 60 4.97 3.71 11.11
CA ALA A 60 5.98 4.76 11.21
C ALA A 60 7.25 4.49 10.38
N THR A 61 7.44 3.28 9.89
CA THR A 61 8.56 2.92 9.00
C THR A 61 8.21 3.10 7.52
N GLY A 62 6.95 3.40 7.20
CA GLY A 62 6.46 3.48 5.82
C GLY A 62 6.08 2.12 5.23
N LYS A 63 5.91 1.08 6.06
CA LYS A 63 5.37 -0.20 5.63
C LYS A 63 3.86 -0.08 5.49
N VAL A 64 3.37 -0.33 4.28
CA VAL A 64 1.95 -0.34 3.95
C VAL A 64 1.43 -1.76 4.02
N THR A 65 0.29 -1.98 4.66
CA THR A 65 -0.34 -3.30 4.83
C THR A 65 -1.82 -3.26 4.49
N PHE A 66 -2.30 -4.20 3.69
CA PHE A 66 -3.72 -4.39 3.40
C PHE A 66 -4.34 -5.33 4.44
N LYS A 67 -5.23 -4.80 5.28
CA LYS A 67 -5.86 -5.53 6.40
C LYS A 67 -7.08 -6.35 5.95
N ASN A 68 -7.73 -5.95 4.86
CA ASN A 68 -8.88 -6.64 4.28
C ASN A 68 -9.11 -6.16 2.84
N VAL A 69 -10.03 -6.82 2.13
CA VAL A 69 -10.56 -6.31 0.85
C VAL A 69 -11.18 -4.93 1.09
N GLY A 70 -10.84 -3.99 0.23
CA GLY A 70 -11.18 -2.58 0.39
C GLY A 70 -11.62 -1.88 -0.88
N SER A 71 -11.75 -0.56 -0.78
CA SER A 71 -12.06 0.32 -1.91
C SER A 71 -10.98 0.25 -2.99
N LYS A 72 -11.30 0.72 -4.20
CA LYS A 72 -10.35 0.76 -5.32
C LYS A 72 -9.29 1.86 -5.19
N TRP A 73 -9.48 2.78 -4.27
CA TRP A 73 -8.61 3.94 -4.09
C TRP A 73 -8.46 4.27 -2.60
N GLU A 74 -7.25 4.66 -2.22
CA GLU A 74 -6.95 5.25 -0.90
C GLU A 74 -5.74 6.19 -1.01
N ARG A 75 -5.70 7.19 -0.12
CA ARG A 75 -4.59 8.13 0.01
C ARG A 75 -3.78 7.82 1.26
N ILE A 76 -2.47 7.62 1.09
CA ILE A 76 -1.50 7.67 2.18
C ILE A 76 -0.79 9.03 2.14
N THR A 77 -0.72 9.69 3.29
CA THR A 77 -0.04 10.98 3.45
C THR A 77 1.16 10.82 4.38
N ALA A 78 2.34 11.24 3.91
CA ALA A 78 3.55 11.37 4.69
C ALA A 78 3.81 12.87 4.97
N THR A 79 3.57 13.31 6.19
CA THR A 79 3.73 14.71 6.62
C THR A 79 5.10 14.89 7.26
N PRO A 80 5.98 15.79 6.76
CA PRO A 80 7.29 16.01 7.36
C PRO A 80 7.19 16.56 8.78
N LYS A 81 7.94 15.98 9.72
CA LYS A 81 7.96 16.42 11.13
C LYS A 81 8.53 17.82 11.34
N THR A 82 9.44 18.25 10.44
CA THR A 82 10.12 19.55 10.52
C THR A 82 9.54 20.60 9.58
N GLY A 83 8.33 20.37 9.05
CA GLY A 83 7.67 21.24 8.07
C GLY A 83 8.14 21.01 6.62
N GLY A 84 7.41 21.59 5.67
CA GLY A 84 7.60 21.38 4.23
C GLY A 84 6.38 20.75 3.55
N PRO A 85 6.49 20.35 2.28
CA PRO A 85 5.39 19.71 1.56
C PRO A 85 5.16 18.28 2.06
N SER A 86 3.89 17.89 2.21
CA SER A 86 3.53 16.50 2.42
C SER A 86 3.71 15.69 1.15
N TYR A 87 4.01 14.40 1.31
CA TYR A 87 4.18 13.45 0.21
C TYR A 87 3.02 12.47 0.17
N ILE A 88 2.41 12.32 -0.99
CA ILE A 88 1.14 11.62 -1.17
C ILE A 88 1.35 10.39 -2.02
N TYR A 89 0.89 9.26 -1.51
CA TYR A 89 0.82 8.04 -2.27
C TYR A 89 -0.63 7.65 -2.52
N GLU A 90 -0.98 7.55 -3.80
CA GLU A 90 -2.30 7.11 -4.25
C GLU A 90 -2.29 5.63 -4.56
N ILE A 91 -2.94 4.86 -3.71
CA ILE A 91 -3.15 3.43 -3.96
C ILE A 91 -4.31 3.28 -4.94
N ARG A 92 -4.14 2.48 -5.99
CA ARG A 92 -5.15 2.27 -7.05
C ARG A 92 -5.35 0.79 -7.37
N VAL A 93 -6.10 0.10 -6.51
CA VAL A 93 -6.40 -1.33 -6.67
C VAL A 93 -7.50 -1.54 -7.71
N LYS A 94 -7.22 -2.34 -8.75
CA LYS A 94 -8.19 -2.68 -9.80
C LYS A 94 -9.04 -3.91 -9.43
N SER A 95 -8.43 -4.88 -8.77
CA SER A 95 -9.09 -6.11 -8.31
C SER A 95 -8.40 -6.69 -7.08
N TRP A 96 -9.15 -7.54 -6.37
CA TRP A 96 -8.73 -8.18 -5.13
C TRP A 96 -8.71 -9.69 -5.32
N TRP A 97 -7.63 -10.32 -4.89
CA TRP A 97 -7.57 -11.77 -4.75
C TRP A 97 -8.15 -12.16 -3.39
N VAL A 98 -9.03 -13.16 -3.40
CA VAL A 98 -9.61 -13.76 -2.20
C VAL A 98 -9.12 -15.20 -2.07
N ASN A 99 -9.07 -15.71 -0.85
CA ASN A 99 -8.73 -17.09 -0.56
C ASN A 99 -9.51 -17.58 0.66
N ALA A 100 -9.66 -18.90 0.77
CA ALA A 100 -10.29 -19.57 1.90
C ALA A 100 -9.25 -20.19 2.86
N GLY A 101 -8.03 -19.63 2.91
CA GLY A 101 -6.91 -20.19 3.65
C GLY A 101 -6.54 -21.60 3.18
N ASP A 102 -6.33 -22.50 4.14
CA ASP A 102 -5.92 -23.89 3.88
C ASP A 102 -7.11 -24.86 3.70
N ALA A 103 -8.32 -24.33 3.50
CA ALA A 103 -9.52 -25.16 3.34
C ALA A 103 -9.47 -25.99 2.05
N PHE A 104 -9.48 -27.31 2.20
CA PHE A 104 -9.63 -28.23 1.08
C PHE A 104 -11.10 -28.30 0.65
N MET A 105 -11.37 -28.07 -0.65
CA MET A 105 -12.73 -28.10 -1.18
C MET A 105 -12.76 -28.62 -2.62
N ILE A 106 -13.92 -29.14 -3.01
CA ILE A 106 -14.19 -29.53 -4.40
C ILE A 106 -14.31 -28.29 -5.28
N TYR A 107 -14.07 -28.45 -6.59
CA TYR A 107 -14.07 -27.35 -7.56
C TYR A 107 -15.30 -26.43 -7.45
N SER A 108 -16.51 -26.99 -7.39
CA SER A 108 -17.73 -26.19 -7.35
C SER A 108 -17.84 -25.29 -6.11
N LEU A 109 -17.29 -25.72 -4.97
CA LEU A 109 -17.25 -24.89 -3.77
C LEU A 109 -16.19 -23.79 -3.88
N ALA A 110 -15.04 -24.09 -4.50
CA ALA A 110 -14.00 -23.10 -4.74
C ALA A 110 -14.44 -22.03 -5.74
N GLU A 111 -15.09 -22.45 -6.84
CA GLU A 111 -15.64 -21.54 -7.85
C GLU A 111 -16.66 -20.59 -7.22
N ASN A 112 -17.60 -21.11 -6.44
CA ASN A 112 -18.61 -20.31 -5.75
C ASN A 112 -18.01 -19.38 -4.67
N PHE A 113 -16.86 -19.72 -4.11
CA PHE A 113 -16.17 -18.85 -3.14
C PHE A 113 -15.39 -17.72 -3.83
N CYS A 114 -14.75 -18.01 -4.97
CA CYS A 114 -13.86 -17.09 -5.68
C CYS A 114 -14.56 -16.23 -6.75
N SER A 115 -15.82 -16.52 -7.07
CA SER A 115 -16.68 -15.74 -7.97
C SER A 115 -17.15 -14.44 -7.34
#